data_AF-A8ABM9-F1
#
_entry.id   AF-A8ABM9-F1
#
_cell.length_a   1.000
_cell.length_b   1.000
_cell.length_c   1.000
_cell.angle_alpha   90.00
_cell.angle_beta   90.00
_cell.angle_gamma   90.00
#
_symmetry.space_group_name_H-M   'P 1'
#
loop_
_entity.id
_entity.type
_entity.pdbx_description
1 polymer ?
#
loop_
_entity_poly.entity_id
_entity_poly.type
_entity_poly.pdbx_seq_one_letter_code
_entity_poly.pdbx_strand_id
1 'polypeptide(L)'
;MPETRALHEGNKNSFKLMKNFEEALKVIKERDVPLSSLTLASMLASLNELGLLNQGTVGVLSKYFTPRILAYFVAHGLVDPKKGIEENLKVMFSEYGYSEDEYEVEANENSLKISVVTKRCKICPKGVGGAELEGAACPLPYMVAAALTLMDGREWRPKLVSNGGRMKAVVKEDERCVTVIERT
;
A
#
# COMPACT_ATOMS: atom_id res chain seq x y z
N MET A 1 8.11 45.82 -7.37
CA MET A 1 9.34 45.00 -7.52
C MET A 1 8.96 43.52 -7.51
N PRO A 2 8.81 42.89 -8.70
CA PRO A 2 8.45 41.47 -8.84
C PRO A 2 9.63 40.50 -8.64
N GLU A 3 10.86 40.96 -8.82
CA GLU A 3 12.06 40.11 -8.90
C GLU A 3 12.55 39.56 -7.54
N THR A 4 12.34 40.29 -6.45
CA THR A 4 12.71 39.84 -5.10
C THR A 4 11.79 38.75 -4.53
N ARG A 5 10.55 38.64 -5.05
CA ARG A 5 9.59 37.61 -4.63
C ARG A 5 9.92 36.24 -5.25
N ALA A 6 10.34 36.22 -6.51
CA ALA A 6 10.73 35.01 -7.23
C ALA A 6 11.99 34.33 -6.64
N LEU A 7 12.97 35.11 -6.17
CA LEU A 7 14.19 34.59 -5.51
C LEU A 7 13.89 33.97 -4.13
N HIS A 8 12.94 34.52 -3.37
CA HIS A 8 12.52 33.95 -2.09
C HIS A 8 11.61 32.73 -2.22
N GLU A 9 10.76 32.66 -3.26
CA GLU A 9 9.93 31.48 -3.54
C GLU A 9 10.74 30.32 -4.14
N GLY A 10 11.72 30.60 -5.00
CA GLY A 10 12.65 29.60 -5.53
C GLY A 10 13.50 28.92 -4.45
N ASN A 11 13.86 29.66 -3.40
CA ASN A 11 14.64 29.13 -2.27
C ASN A 11 13.78 28.25 -1.32
N LYS A 12 12.48 28.56 -1.16
CA LYS A 12 11.56 27.75 -0.35
C LYS A 12 11.21 26.42 -1.01
N ASN A 13 10.99 26.42 -2.32
CA ASN A 13 10.66 25.20 -3.06
C ASN A 13 11.83 24.22 -3.13
N SER A 14 13.05 24.73 -3.36
CA SER A 14 14.27 23.91 -3.32
C SER A 14 14.54 23.33 -1.92
N PHE A 15 14.33 24.12 -0.86
CA PHE A 15 14.44 23.62 0.52
C PHE A 15 13.44 22.50 0.83
N LYS A 16 12.16 22.66 0.46
CA LYS A 16 11.14 21.61 0.66
C LYS A 16 11.49 20.34 -0.12
N LEU A 17 11.95 20.49 -1.36
CA LEU A 17 12.34 19.35 -2.21
C LEU A 17 13.53 18.59 -1.60
N MET A 18 14.55 19.31 -1.14
CA MET A 18 15.72 18.70 -0.48
C MET A 18 15.34 17.99 0.82
N LYS A 19 14.48 18.60 1.64
CA LYS A 19 13.96 17.96 2.85
C LYS A 19 13.25 16.63 2.53
N ASN A 20 12.35 16.64 1.54
CA ASN A 20 11.65 15.42 1.11
C ASN A 20 12.62 14.35 0.60
N PHE A 21 13.67 14.75 -0.12
CA PHE A 21 14.71 13.85 -0.60
C PHE A 21 15.50 13.21 0.56
N GLU A 22 15.92 14.00 1.56
CA GLU A 22 16.63 13.52 2.74
C GLU A 22 15.78 12.57 3.59
N GLU A 23 14.50 12.88 3.78
CA GLU A 23 13.55 12.00 4.47
C GLU A 23 13.35 10.68 3.73
N ALA A 24 13.20 10.73 2.41
CA ALA A 24 13.10 9.54 1.57
C ALA A 24 14.37 8.67 1.65
N LEU A 25 15.56 9.29 1.60
CA LEU A 25 16.84 8.57 1.74
C LEU A 25 16.92 7.79 3.05
N LYS A 26 16.48 8.39 4.16
CA LYS A 26 16.46 7.73 5.47
C LYS A 26 15.52 6.52 5.45
N VAL A 27 14.30 6.70 4.97
CA VAL A 27 13.28 5.64 4.90
C VAL A 27 13.73 4.47 4.03
N ILE A 28 14.30 4.74 2.86
CA ILE A 28 14.80 3.70 1.94
C ILE A 28 15.86 2.85 2.62
N LYS A 29 16.81 3.47 3.34
CA LYS A 29 17.87 2.76 4.06
C LYS A 29 17.35 1.95 5.25
N GLU A 30 16.42 2.51 6.02
CA GLU A 30 15.90 1.85 7.23
C GLU A 30 14.97 0.68 6.92
N ARG A 31 14.23 0.76 5.80
CA ARG A 31 13.21 -0.22 5.44
C ARG A 31 13.57 -1.09 4.25
N ASP A 32 14.70 -0.87 3.59
CA ASP A 32 15.13 -1.59 2.39
C ASP A 32 14.00 -1.67 1.34
N VAL A 33 13.50 -0.50 0.91
CA VAL A 33 12.30 -0.41 0.07
C VAL A 33 12.68 -0.55 -1.41
N PRO A 34 12.12 -1.53 -2.16
CA PRO A 34 12.32 -1.61 -3.59
C PRO A 34 11.74 -0.40 -4.33
N LEU A 35 12.30 -0.08 -5.50
CA LEU A 35 11.86 1.06 -6.31
C LEU A 35 10.36 1.01 -6.64
N SER A 36 9.81 -0.18 -6.95
CA SER A 36 8.39 -0.39 -7.23
C SER A 36 7.49 -0.01 -6.05
N SER A 37 7.83 -0.50 -4.85
CA SER A 37 7.14 -0.20 -3.59
C SER A 37 7.22 1.29 -3.24
N LEU A 38 8.41 1.89 -3.39
CA LEU A 38 8.62 3.32 -3.18
C LEU A 38 7.75 4.14 -4.14
N THR A 39 7.76 3.80 -5.43
CA THR A 39 6.99 4.52 -6.47
C THR A 39 5.50 4.52 -6.16
N LEU A 40 4.94 3.34 -5.83
CA LEU A 40 3.53 3.21 -5.47
C LEU A 40 3.20 4.02 -4.21
N ALA A 41 4.01 3.86 -3.14
CA ALA A 41 3.76 4.55 -1.87
C ALA A 41 3.85 6.07 -2.02
N SER A 42 4.87 6.58 -2.72
CA SER A 42 5.05 8.01 -2.99
C SER A 42 3.94 8.57 -3.87
N MET A 43 3.52 7.87 -4.92
CA MET A 43 2.39 8.31 -5.76
C MET A 43 1.10 8.43 -4.95
N LEU A 44 0.78 7.43 -4.12
CA LEU A 44 -0.39 7.49 -3.25
C LEU A 44 -0.26 8.62 -2.22
N ALA A 45 0.93 8.81 -1.65
CA ALA A 45 1.17 9.92 -0.73
C ALA A 45 0.93 11.29 -1.38
N SER A 46 1.43 11.51 -2.60
CA SER A 46 1.16 12.74 -3.35
C SER A 46 -0.34 12.93 -3.65
N LEU A 47 -1.07 11.86 -3.99
CA LEU A 47 -2.52 11.94 -4.14
C LEU A 47 -3.23 12.33 -2.83
N ASN A 48 -2.69 11.92 -1.68
CA ASN A 48 -3.22 12.33 -0.39
C ASN A 48 -2.97 13.81 -0.11
N GLU A 49 -1.76 14.32 -0.38
CA GLU A 49 -1.44 15.74 -0.24
C GLU A 49 -2.35 16.63 -1.11
N LEU A 50 -2.81 16.11 -2.25
CA LEU A 50 -3.76 16.78 -3.13
C LEU A 50 -5.23 16.64 -2.68
N GLY A 51 -5.52 15.96 -1.56
CA GLY A 51 -6.88 15.70 -1.08
C GLY A 51 -7.67 14.68 -1.90
N LEU A 52 -7.00 13.96 -2.82
CA LEU A 52 -7.63 12.99 -3.72
C LEU A 52 -7.65 11.58 -3.14
N LEU A 53 -6.73 11.27 -2.23
CA LEU A 53 -6.62 9.95 -1.65
C LEU A 53 -7.45 9.81 -0.37
N ASN A 54 -8.47 8.97 -0.46
CA ASN A 54 -9.20 8.41 0.68
C ASN A 54 -9.40 6.90 0.49
N GLN A 55 -9.99 6.23 1.48
CA GLN A 55 -10.24 4.79 1.43
C GLN A 55 -11.06 4.35 0.19
N GLY A 56 -12.07 5.13 -0.20
CA GLY A 56 -12.86 4.86 -1.40
C GLY A 56 -12.05 5.00 -2.69
N THR A 57 -11.26 6.08 -2.82
CA THR A 57 -10.39 6.29 -3.98
C THR A 57 -9.37 5.16 -4.11
N VAL A 58 -8.74 4.73 -3.01
CA VAL A 58 -7.81 3.59 -3.02
C VAL A 58 -8.49 2.31 -3.49
N GLY A 59 -9.71 2.05 -3.01
CA GLY A 59 -10.50 0.91 -3.46
C GLY A 59 -10.79 0.93 -4.96
N VAL A 60 -11.13 2.11 -5.51
CA VAL A 60 -11.33 2.29 -6.96
C VAL A 60 -10.02 2.09 -7.72
N LEU A 61 -8.94 2.76 -7.33
CA LEU A 61 -7.63 2.63 -7.97
C LEU A 61 -7.16 1.18 -8.02
N SER A 62 -7.34 0.44 -6.93
CA SER A 62 -6.91 -0.97 -6.83
C SER A 62 -7.60 -1.87 -7.85
N LYS A 63 -8.85 -1.59 -8.24
CA LYS A 63 -9.54 -2.32 -9.31
C LYS A 63 -8.89 -2.13 -10.69
N TYR A 64 -8.13 -1.05 -10.88
CA TYR A 64 -7.48 -0.77 -12.17
C TYR A 64 -6.02 -1.21 -12.18
N PHE A 65 -5.23 -0.91 -11.16
CA PHE A 65 -3.81 -1.26 -11.19
C PHE A 65 -3.55 -2.72 -10.81
N THR A 66 -4.32 -3.32 -9.90
CA THR A 66 -4.09 -4.70 -9.45
C THR A 66 -4.19 -5.72 -10.58
N PRO A 67 -5.18 -5.68 -11.50
CA PRO A 67 -5.22 -6.61 -12.62
C PRO A 67 -3.95 -6.57 -13.49
N ARG A 68 -3.36 -5.38 -13.67
CA ARG A 68 -2.13 -5.22 -14.45
C ARG A 68 -0.91 -5.78 -13.73
N ILE A 69 -0.85 -5.59 -12.42
CA ILE A 69 0.21 -6.15 -11.57
C ILE A 69 0.11 -7.68 -11.54
N LEU A 70 -1.09 -8.23 -11.34
CA LEU A 70 -1.31 -9.68 -11.37
C LEU A 70 -1.00 -10.25 -12.76
N ALA A 71 -1.42 -9.58 -13.83
CA ALA A 71 -1.08 -10.00 -15.19
C ALA A 71 0.44 -10.03 -15.43
N TYR A 72 1.19 -9.07 -14.89
CA TYR A 72 2.66 -9.10 -14.90
C TYR A 72 3.18 -10.34 -14.16
N PHE A 73 2.74 -10.60 -12.93
CA PHE A 73 3.19 -11.78 -12.18
C PHE A 73 2.87 -13.10 -12.89
N VAL A 74 1.69 -13.22 -13.51
CA VAL A 74 1.31 -14.41 -14.28
C VAL A 74 2.14 -14.54 -15.55
N ALA A 75 2.32 -13.46 -16.31
CA ALA A 75 3.09 -13.47 -17.56
C ALA A 75 4.56 -13.85 -17.35
N HIS A 76 5.11 -13.53 -16.18
CA HIS A 76 6.48 -13.88 -15.79
C HIS A 76 6.58 -15.21 -15.01
N GLY A 77 5.48 -15.95 -14.85
CA GLY A 77 5.47 -17.25 -14.16
C GLY A 77 5.74 -17.16 -12.64
N LEU A 78 5.58 -15.98 -12.05
CA LEU A 78 5.75 -15.75 -10.62
C LEU A 78 4.52 -16.22 -9.83
N VAL A 79 3.33 -15.93 -10.37
CA VAL A 79 2.05 -16.34 -9.81
C VAL A 79 1.37 -17.31 -10.77
N ASP A 80 0.84 -18.41 -10.24
CA ASP A 80 -0.06 -19.30 -10.97
C ASP A 80 -1.43 -19.27 -10.28
N PRO A 81 -2.46 -18.66 -10.90
CA PRO A 81 -3.80 -18.57 -10.31
C PRO A 81 -4.44 -19.93 -9.98
N LYS A 82 -3.90 -21.03 -10.51
CA LYS A 82 -4.35 -22.40 -10.20
C LYS A 82 -3.73 -22.97 -8.91
N LYS A 83 -2.67 -22.35 -8.40
CA LYS A 83 -2.05 -22.68 -7.11
C LYS A 83 -2.86 -22.10 -5.94
N GLY A 84 -2.48 -22.47 -4.72
CA GLY A 84 -3.09 -21.97 -3.50
C GLY A 84 -2.94 -20.45 -3.35
N ILE A 85 -4.00 -19.81 -2.86
CA ILE A 85 -4.05 -18.35 -2.60
C ILE A 85 -2.86 -17.89 -1.75
N GLU A 86 -2.54 -18.63 -0.67
CA GLU A 86 -1.48 -18.26 0.25
C GLU A 86 -0.09 -18.26 -0.43
N GLU A 87 0.19 -19.26 -1.26
CA GLU A 87 1.45 -19.35 -2.02
C GLU A 87 1.60 -18.17 -2.98
N ASN A 88 0.54 -17.86 -3.74
CA ASN A 88 0.55 -16.72 -4.65
C ASN A 88 0.73 -15.38 -3.91
N LEU A 89 0.08 -15.20 -2.76
CA LEU A 89 0.26 -13.99 -1.96
C LEU A 89 1.68 -13.87 -1.40
N LYS A 90 2.29 -14.97 -0.93
CA LYS A 90 3.68 -14.97 -0.47
C LYS A 90 4.64 -14.49 -1.55
N VAL A 91 4.45 -14.96 -2.79
CA VAL A 91 5.22 -14.46 -3.95
C VAL A 91 4.97 -12.97 -4.16
N MET A 92 3.71 -12.52 -4.18
CA MET A 92 3.39 -11.09 -4.34
C MET A 92 4.05 -10.22 -3.26
N PHE A 93 4.03 -10.65 -1.99
CA PHE A 93 4.72 -9.95 -0.90
C PHE A 93 6.23 -9.89 -1.12
N SER A 94 6.85 -11.00 -1.53
CA SER A 94 8.28 -11.03 -1.85
C SER A 94 8.65 -10.05 -2.97
N GLU A 95 7.84 -9.96 -4.03
CA GLU A 95 8.03 -9.01 -5.13
C GLU A 95 7.92 -7.53 -4.71
N TYR A 96 7.21 -7.26 -3.61
CA TYR A 96 7.19 -5.93 -2.97
C TYR A 96 8.33 -5.72 -1.96
N GLY A 97 9.22 -6.69 -1.81
CA GLY A 97 10.41 -6.65 -0.95
C GLY A 97 10.16 -7.08 0.49
N TYR A 98 9.03 -7.73 0.78
CA TYR A 98 8.76 -8.20 2.14
C TYR A 98 9.53 -9.49 2.44
N SER A 99 10.15 -9.54 3.63
CA SER A 99 10.68 -10.78 4.22
C SER A 99 9.55 -11.56 4.92
N GLU A 100 9.71 -12.88 5.06
CA GLU A 100 8.67 -13.76 5.62
C GLU A 100 8.28 -13.42 7.07
N ASP A 101 9.17 -12.80 7.85
CA ASP A 101 8.91 -12.34 9.22
C ASP A 101 8.20 -10.98 9.28
N GLU A 102 8.12 -10.25 8.17
CA GLU A 102 7.51 -8.92 8.11
C GLU A 102 5.99 -8.96 7.89
N TYR A 103 5.45 -10.12 7.54
CA TYR A 103 4.02 -10.32 7.32
C TYR A 103 3.55 -11.71 7.77
N GLU A 104 2.25 -11.87 7.90
CA GLU A 104 1.60 -13.13 8.21
C GLU A 104 0.30 -13.20 7.43
N VAL A 105 0.02 -14.37 6.86
CA VAL A 105 -1.17 -14.65 6.09
C VAL A 105 -1.87 -15.85 6.72
N GLU A 106 -3.07 -15.64 7.24
CA GLU A 106 -3.93 -16.68 7.78
C GLU A 106 -5.14 -16.82 6.84
N ALA A 107 -5.22 -17.92 6.11
CA ALA A 107 -6.30 -18.18 5.15
C ALA A 107 -7.27 -19.26 5.66
N ASN A 108 -8.56 -19.06 5.45
CA ASN A 108 -9.57 -20.12 5.49
C ASN A 108 -10.49 -19.99 4.25
N GLU A 109 -11.50 -20.85 4.15
CA GLU A 109 -12.31 -20.96 2.94
C GLU A 109 -12.99 -19.66 2.50
N ASN A 110 -13.36 -18.78 3.43
CA ASN A 110 -14.16 -17.58 3.14
C ASN A 110 -13.56 -16.29 3.69
N SER A 111 -12.38 -16.36 4.32
CA SER A 111 -11.71 -15.18 4.84
C SER A 111 -10.20 -15.34 4.83
N LEU A 112 -9.53 -14.20 4.71
CA LEU A 112 -8.10 -14.06 4.72
C LEU A 112 -7.75 -12.95 5.69
N LYS A 113 -6.93 -13.24 6.69
CA LYS A 113 -6.35 -12.24 7.57
C LYS A 113 -4.89 -12.03 7.19
N ILE A 114 -4.51 -10.77 7.05
CA ILE A 114 -3.14 -10.36 6.75
C ILE A 114 -2.70 -9.41 7.85
N SER A 115 -1.54 -9.71 8.43
CA SER A 115 -0.89 -8.88 9.44
C SER A 115 0.47 -8.44 8.90
N VAL A 116 0.75 -7.14 8.85
CA VAL A 116 2.05 -6.60 8.40
C VAL A 116 2.70 -5.81 9.51
N VAL A 117 3.99 -6.04 9.76
CA VAL A 117 4.77 -5.25 10.74
C VAL A 117 4.83 -3.79 10.29
N THR A 118 4.28 -2.88 11.10
CA THR A 118 4.02 -1.48 10.74
C THR A 118 5.30 -0.76 10.30
N LYS A 119 6.39 -0.97 11.05
CA LYS A 119 7.70 -0.33 10.78
C LYS A 119 8.38 -0.88 9.52
N ARG A 120 7.95 -2.04 9.02
CA ARG A 120 8.53 -2.75 7.89
C ARG A 120 7.67 -2.72 6.62
N CYS A 121 6.43 -2.21 6.70
CA CYS A 121 5.56 -2.11 5.54
C CYS A 121 6.22 -1.30 4.41
N LYS A 122 6.31 -1.90 3.21
CA LYS A 122 6.99 -1.38 2.02
C LYS A 122 6.10 -0.52 1.13
N ILE A 123 4.77 -0.72 1.18
CA ILE A 123 3.80 0.01 0.35
C ILE A 123 2.97 1.05 1.13
N CYS A 124 3.41 1.40 2.35
CA CYS A 124 2.66 2.32 3.22
C CYS A 124 2.79 3.77 2.72
N PRO A 125 1.71 4.45 2.27
CA PRO A 125 1.83 5.82 1.79
C PRO A 125 2.29 6.79 2.88
N LYS A 126 1.95 6.51 4.16
CA LYS A 126 2.46 7.26 5.31
C LYS A 126 3.93 6.93 5.64
N GLY A 127 4.22 5.64 5.82
CA GLY A 127 5.52 5.19 6.34
C GLY A 127 6.65 5.20 5.30
N VAL A 128 6.31 5.10 4.02
CA VAL A 128 7.24 5.10 2.89
C VAL A 128 7.08 6.33 2.02
N GLY A 129 5.84 6.69 1.68
CA GLY A 129 5.56 7.84 0.82
C GLY A 129 5.59 9.21 1.52
N GLY A 130 5.64 9.25 2.86
CA GLY A 130 5.73 10.50 3.64
C GLY A 130 4.40 11.23 3.89
N ALA A 131 3.25 10.65 3.53
CA ALA A 131 1.96 11.32 3.72
C ALA A 131 1.49 11.43 5.19
N GLU A 132 0.95 12.59 5.56
CA GLU A 132 0.15 12.75 6.77
C GLU A 132 -1.29 12.24 6.55
N LEU A 133 -1.47 10.93 6.63
CA LEU A 133 -2.77 10.31 6.44
C LEU A 133 -3.69 10.52 7.67
N GLU A 134 -4.75 11.33 7.54
CA GLU A 134 -5.86 11.42 8.52
C GLU A 134 -6.81 10.21 8.50
N GLY A 135 -6.77 9.41 7.43
CA GLY A 135 -7.61 8.23 7.21
C GLY A 135 -6.80 7.05 6.67
N ALA A 136 -7.22 5.82 6.98
CA ALA A 136 -6.52 4.58 6.63
C ALA A 136 -6.60 4.27 5.11
N ALA A 137 -5.95 5.07 4.28
CA ALA A 137 -5.83 4.90 2.83
C ALA A 137 -4.72 3.90 2.46
N CYS A 138 -4.69 2.75 3.15
CA CYS A 138 -3.73 1.69 2.85
C CYS A 138 -4.15 0.95 1.57
N PRO A 139 -3.26 0.77 0.58
CA PRO A 139 -3.60 0.03 -0.64
C PRO A 139 -3.71 -1.48 -0.41
N LEU A 140 -3.00 -2.02 0.58
CA LEU A 140 -2.87 -3.46 0.80
C LEU A 140 -4.21 -4.24 0.81
N PRO A 141 -5.23 -3.85 1.59
CA PRO A 141 -6.48 -4.61 1.66
C PRO A 141 -7.18 -4.70 0.30
N TYR A 142 -7.19 -3.58 -0.43
CA TYR A 142 -7.88 -3.45 -1.71
C TYR A 142 -7.13 -4.13 -2.84
N MET A 143 -5.79 -4.06 -2.81
CA MET A 143 -4.93 -4.80 -3.74
C MET A 143 -5.12 -6.29 -3.58
N VAL A 144 -5.04 -6.80 -2.35
CA VAL A 144 -5.21 -8.22 -2.11
C VAL A 144 -6.63 -8.66 -2.47
N ALA A 145 -7.67 -7.94 -2.05
CA ALA A 145 -9.05 -8.28 -2.38
C ALA A 145 -9.28 -8.35 -3.90
N ALA A 146 -8.72 -7.41 -4.67
CA ALA A 146 -8.81 -7.42 -6.12
C ALA A 146 -8.03 -8.61 -6.74
N ALA A 147 -6.84 -8.92 -6.22
CA ALA A 147 -6.05 -10.07 -6.68
C ALA A 147 -6.76 -11.39 -6.38
N LEU A 148 -7.30 -11.57 -5.17
CA LEU A 148 -8.09 -12.74 -4.79
C LEU A 148 -9.32 -12.89 -5.69
N THR A 149 -10.03 -11.80 -5.97
CA THR A 149 -11.20 -11.83 -6.85
C THR A 149 -10.85 -12.36 -8.24
N LEU A 150 -9.68 -11.99 -8.77
CA LEU A 150 -9.21 -12.45 -10.07
C LEU A 150 -8.73 -13.91 -10.05
N MET A 151 -8.07 -14.34 -8.97
CA MET A 151 -7.54 -15.71 -8.86
C MET A 151 -8.64 -16.74 -8.55
N ASP A 152 -9.57 -16.40 -7.66
CA ASP A 152 -10.63 -17.28 -7.16
C ASP A 152 -11.92 -17.21 -8.01
N GLY A 153 -12.08 -16.17 -8.83
CA GLY A 153 -13.27 -15.95 -9.65
C GLY A 153 -14.54 -15.61 -8.87
N ARG A 154 -14.44 -15.41 -7.54
CA ARG A 154 -15.51 -14.97 -6.64
C ARG A 154 -15.17 -13.61 -6.08
N GLU A 155 -16.16 -12.85 -5.65
CA GLU A 155 -15.90 -11.51 -5.12
C GLU A 155 -15.29 -11.58 -3.71
N TRP A 156 -14.16 -10.89 -3.51
CA TRP A 156 -13.53 -10.68 -2.21
C TRP A 156 -13.51 -9.20 -1.86
N ARG A 157 -13.76 -8.85 -0.60
CA ARG A 157 -13.80 -7.47 -0.14
C ARG A 157 -13.10 -7.29 1.21
N PRO A 158 -12.40 -6.16 1.45
CA PRO A 158 -11.90 -5.85 2.78
C PRO A 158 -13.06 -5.70 3.77
N LYS A 159 -12.96 -6.39 4.89
CA LYS A 159 -13.83 -6.19 6.04
C LYS A 159 -13.57 -4.81 6.62
N LEU A 160 -14.62 -4.00 6.70
CA LEU A 160 -14.54 -2.68 7.30
C LEU A 160 -14.90 -2.75 8.78
N VAL A 161 -14.00 -2.32 9.64
CA VAL A 161 -14.20 -2.28 11.09
C VAL A 161 -14.48 -0.85 11.53
N SER A 162 -15.50 -0.65 12.36
CA SER A 162 -15.80 0.64 12.96
C SER A 162 -14.80 0.92 14.08
N ASN A 163 -14.08 2.05 13.99
CA ASN A 163 -13.19 2.52 15.04
C ASN A 163 -13.35 4.05 15.19
N GLY A 164 -13.95 4.47 16.31
CA GLY A 164 -14.23 5.88 16.58
C GLY A 164 -15.22 6.52 15.58
N GLY A 165 -16.20 5.75 15.10
CA GLY A 165 -17.22 6.23 14.16
C GLY A 165 -16.78 6.30 12.69
N ARG A 166 -15.52 5.96 12.37
CA ARG A 166 -15.02 5.83 11.00
C ARG A 166 -14.79 4.36 10.66
N MET A 167 -15.24 3.93 9.49
CA MET A 167 -15.02 2.59 8.95
C MET A 167 -13.61 2.49 8.36
N LYS A 168 -12.82 1.51 8.80
CA LYS A 168 -11.42 1.31 8.35
C LYS A 168 -11.21 -0.11 7.83
N ALA A 169 -10.50 -0.24 6.71
CA ALA A 169 -10.07 -1.53 6.16
C ALA A 169 -8.79 -2.09 6.83
N VAL A 170 -8.11 -1.27 7.63
CA VAL A 170 -6.92 -1.64 8.39
C VAL A 170 -7.08 -1.20 9.83
N VAL A 171 -6.81 -2.11 10.75
CA VAL A 171 -6.74 -1.87 12.19
C VAL A 171 -5.29 -2.01 12.63
N LYS A 172 -4.84 -1.16 13.55
CA LYS A 172 -3.51 -1.31 14.14
C LYS A 172 -3.65 -2.09 15.44
N GLU A 173 -2.97 -3.23 15.51
CA GLU A 173 -2.91 -4.11 16.67
C GLU A 173 -1.43 -4.22 17.07
N ASP A 174 -1.08 -3.66 18.22
CA ASP A 174 0.31 -3.52 18.69
C ASP A 174 1.25 -2.89 17.64
N GLU A 175 2.25 -3.65 17.18
CA GLU A 175 3.20 -3.24 16.15
C GLU A 175 2.77 -3.64 14.72
N ARG A 176 1.58 -4.20 14.53
CA ARG A 176 1.10 -4.71 13.24
C ARG A 176 -0.11 -3.94 12.71
N CYS A 177 -0.17 -3.82 11.40
CA CYS A 177 -1.36 -3.42 10.67
C CYS A 177 -2.08 -4.68 10.21
N VAL A 178 -3.30 -4.89 10.70
CA VAL A 178 -4.12 -6.06 10.43
C VAL A 178 -5.24 -5.67 9.48
N THR A 179 -5.44 -6.49 8.46
CA THR A 179 -6.60 -6.41 7.56
C THR A 179 -7.23 -7.78 7.42
N VAL A 180 -8.55 -7.80 7.32
CA VAL A 180 -9.33 -9.00 7.05
C VAL A 180 -10.05 -8.79 5.73
N ILE A 181 -10.04 -9.81 4.88
CA ILE A 181 -10.67 -9.81 3.57
C ILE A 181 -11.61 -10.99 3.54
N GLU A 182 -12.87 -10.76 3.21
CA GLU A 182 -13.94 -11.76 3.25
C GLU A 182 -14.47 -11.99 1.83
N ARG A 183 -14.78 -13.25 1.52
CA ARG A 183 -15.50 -13.62 0.31
C ARG A 183 -16.97 -13.25 0.48
N THR A 184 -17.56 -12.61 -0.53
CA THR A 184 -18.97 -12.18 -0.55
C THR A 184 -19.80 -12.97 -1.55
#